data_AF-A0A965IKG9-F1
#
_entry.id   AF-A0A965IKG9-F1
#
_cell.length_a   1.000
_cell.length_b   1.000
_cell.length_c   1.000
_cell.angle_alpha   90.00
_cell.angle_beta   90.00
_cell.angle_gamma   90.00
#
_symmetry.space_group_name_H-M   'P 1'
#
loop_
_entity.id
_entity.type
_entity.pdbx_description
1 polymer ?
#
loop_
_entity_poly.entity_id
_entity_poly.type
_entity_poly.pdbx_seq_one_letter_code
_entity_poly.pdbx_strand_id
1 'polypeptide(L)' 'ITQAIARDCLADAMLALDEAGIEQLFTVHDEIITEVPFEKATLKDVEAIMGRSLPWAPDLPLRGDGFETRYYMKEID' A
#
# COMPACT_ATOMS: atom_id res chain seq x y z
N ILE A 1 -11.86 -11.64 -13.19
CA ILE A 1 -10.76 -12.42 -12.57
C ILE A 1 -9.62 -11.46 -12.19
N THR A 2 -9.00 -10.73 -13.11
CA THR A 2 -7.88 -9.81 -12.81
C THR A 2 -8.18 -8.79 -11.71
N GLN A 3 -9.31 -8.09 -11.79
CA GLN A 3 -9.71 -7.09 -10.78
C GLN A 3 -9.95 -7.71 -9.39
N ALA A 4 -10.37 -8.97 -9.32
CA ALA A 4 -10.54 -9.67 -8.05
C ALA A 4 -9.19 -9.98 -7.41
N ILE A 5 -8.25 -10.50 -8.20
CA ILE A 5 -6.88 -10.79 -7.73
C ILE A 5 -6.19 -9.50 -7.28
N ALA A 6 -6.34 -8.39 -8.02
CA ALA A 6 -5.81 -7.09 -7.60
C ALA A 6 -6.37 -6.63 -6.24
N ARG A 7 -7.67 -6.86 -6.00
CA ARG A 7 -8.30 -6.57 -4.71
C ARG A 7 -7.74 -7.46 -3.59
N ASP A 8 -7.48 -8.75 -3.86
CA ASP A 8 -6.89 -9.67 -2.89
C ASP A 8 -5.46 -9.24 -2.52
N CYS A 9 -4.64 -8.82 -3.50
CA CYS A 9 -3.31 -8.27 -3.24
C CYS A 9 -3.39 -7.00 -2.37
N LEU A 10 -4.29 -6.08 -2.69
CA LEU A 10 -4.45 -4.85 -1.91
C LEU A 10 -4.93 -5.15 -0.48
N ALA A 11 -5.87 -6.07 -0.30
CA ALA A 11 -6.36 -6.46 1.02
C ALA A 11 -5.26 -7.06 1.90
N ASP A 12 -4.38 -7.87 1.33
CA ASP A 12 -3.20 -8.41 2.02
C ASP A 12 -2.23 -7.30 2.47
N ALA A 13 -1.98 -6.31 1.60
CA ALA A 13 -1.18 -5.14 1.95
C ALA A 13 -1.83 -4.28 3.05
N MET A 14 -3.15 -4.07 2.98
CA MET A 14 -3.91 -3.32 4.00
C MET A 14 -3.79 -3.98 5.38
N LEU A 15 -3.91 -5.32 5.46
CA LEU A 15 -3.74 -6.04 6.72
C LEU A 15 -2.31 -5.91 7.27
N ALA A 16 -1.30 -6.00 6.40
CA ALA A 16 0.09 -5.86 6.82
C ALA A 16 0.45 -4.44 7.28
N LEU A 17 -0.13 -3.41 6.66
CA LEU A 17 0.02 -2.03 7.10
C LEU A 17 -0.62 -1.81 8.48
N ASP A 18 -1.80 -2.40 8.73
CA ASP A 18 -2.47 -2.34 10.04
C ASP A 18 -1.64 -3.03 11.13
N GLU A 19 -1.08 -4.21 10.84
CA GLU A 19 -0.16 -4.92 11.74
C GLU A 19 1.12 -4.13 12.05
N ALA A 20 1.62 -3.35 11.08
CA ALA A 20 2.73 -2.42 11.27
C ALA A 20 2.33 -1.12 12.02
N GLY A 21 1.05 -0.97 12.36
CA GLY A 21 0.51 0.21 13.03
C GLY A 21 0.41 1.43 12.12
N ILE A 22 0.41 1.28 10.80
CA ILE A 22 0.29 2.37 9.84
C ILE A 22 -1.20 2.63 9.61
N GLU A 23 -1.69 3.77 10.10
CA GLU A 23 -3.10 4.13 9.99
C GLU A 23 -3.49 4.42 8.54
N GLN A 24 -4.56 3.76 8.10
CA GLN A 24 -5.09 3.86 6.75
C GLN A 24 -6.39 4.68 6.79
N LEU A 25 -6.44 5.78 6.05
CA LEU A 25 -7.61 6.67 6.04
C LEU A 25 -8.66 6.18 5.05
N PHE A 26 -8.25 5.90 3.81
CA PHE A 26 -9.11 5.38 2.74
C PHE A 26 -8.26 4.81 1.60
N THR A 27 -8.92 4.18 0.63
CA THR A 27 -8.29 3.62 -0.58
C THR A 27 -8.95 4.15 -1.84
N VAL A 28 -8.17 4.36 -2.90
CA VAL A 28 -8.66 4.71 -4.24
C VAL A 28 -8.03 3.75 -5.24
N HIS A 29 -8.83 2.89 -5.87
CA HIS A 29 -8.30 1.79 -6.69
C HIS A 29 -7.28 0.93 -5.94
N ASP A 30 -6.02 0.96 -6.35
CA ASP A 30 -4.84 0.31 -5.78
C ASP A 30 -4.00 1.22 -4.87
N GLU A 31 -4.41 2.48 -4.70
CA GLU A 31 -3.78 3.45 -3.80
C GLU A 31 -4.33 3.32 -2.37
N ILE A 32 -3.43 3.35 -1.38
CA ILE A 32 -3.75 3.44 0.04
C ILE A 32 -3.29 4.80 0.54
N ILE A 33 -4.21 5.57 1.13
CA ILE A 33 -3.89 6.85 1.74
C ILE A 33 -3.69 6.62 3.23
N THR A 34 -2.51 6.98 3.73
CA THR A 34 -2.11 6.82 5.12
C THR A 34 -1.77 8.17 5.73
N GLU A 35 -1.99 8.31 7.04
CA GLU A 35 -1.51 9.44 7.83
C GLU A 35 -0.75 8.89 9.03
N VAL A 36 0.56 9.10 9.02
CA VAL A 36 1.46 8.51 10.02
C VAL A 36 2.57 9.51 10.36
N PRO A 37 2.94 9.67 11.65
CA PRO A 37 4.11 10.46 12.01
C PRO A 37 5.37 9.90 11.33
N PHE A 38 6.25 10.77 10.83
CA PHE A 38 7.48 10.38 10.15
C PHE A 38 8.41 9.52 11.02
N GLU A 39 8.30 9.64 12.34
CA GLU A 39 9.05 8.83 13.30
C GLU A 39 8.55 7.38 13.39
N LYS A 40 7.33 7.10 12.90
CA LYS A 40 6.67 5.80 13.00
C LYS A 40 6.78 4.97 11.72
N ALA A 41 6.64 5.59 10.55
CA ALA A 41 6.86 4.94 9.27
C ALA A 41 7.25 5.96 8.19
N THR A 42 8.04 5.50 7.23
CA THR A 42 8.44 6.27 6.04
C THR A 42 7.71 5.75 4.80
N LEU A 43 7.69 6.53 3.72
CA LEU A 43 7.19 6.06 2.42
C LEU A 43 7.81 4.72 1.99
N LYS A 44 9.13 4.53 2.23
CA LYS A 44 9.82 3.28 1.89
C LYS A 44 9.32 2.07 2.66
N ASP A 45 8.89 2.25 3.91
CA ASP A 45 8.32 1.16 4.71
C ASP A 45 6.98 0.73 4.12
N VAL A 46 6.14 1.68 3.70
CA VAL A 46 4.87 1.44 3.02
C VAL A 46 5.09 0.76 1.67
N GLU A 47 6.00 1.27 0.85
CA GLU A 47 6.37 0.67 -0.46
C GLU A 47 6.87 -0.77 -0.30
N ALA A 48 7.69 -1.03 0.72
CA ALA A 48 8.20 -2.37 1.01
C ALA A 48 7.08 -3.33 1.43
N ILE A 49 6.12 -2.88 2.24
CA ILE A 49 4.96 -3.69 2.64
C ILE A 49 4.05 -3.96 1.44
N MET A 50 3.73 -2.95 0.64
CA MET A 50 2.86 -3.10 -0.54
C MET A 50 3.51 -3.92 -1.66
N GLY A 51 4.84 -3.89 -1.78
CA GLY A 51 5.61 -4.61 -2.79
C GLY A 51 6.12 -5.99 -2.35
N ARG A 52 5.80 -6.45 -1.14
CA ARG A 52 6.32 -7.73 -0.63
C ARG A 52 5.74 -8.93 -1.39
N SER A 53 6.48 -10.02 -1.42
CA SER A 53 6.00 -11.29 -1.97
C SER A 53 4.79 -11.81 -1.17
N LEU A 54 3.81 -12.37 -1.88
CA LEU A 54 2.60 -12.93 -1.30
C LEU A 54 2.74 -14.44 -1.14
N PRO A 55 2.46 -15.05 0.04
CA PRO A 55 2.63 -16.49 0.25
C PRO A 55 1.86 -17.37 -0.75
N TRP A 56 0.71 -16.90 -1.22
CA TRP A 56 -0.14 -17.59 -2.19
C TRP A 56 0.25 -17.34 -3.65
N ALA A 57 1.10 -16.34 -3.92
CA ALA A 57 1.63 -16.01 -5.24
C ALA A 57 3.07 -15.51 -5.16
N PRO A 58 4.03 -16.39 -4.81
CA PRO A 58 5.40 -15.98 -4.50
C PRO A 58 6.14 -15.38 -5.70
N ASP A 59 5.77 -15.80 -6.91
CA ASP A 59 6.39 -15.36 -8.18
C ASP A 59 5.68 -14.17 -8.84
N LEU A 60 4.61 -13.62 -8.21
CA LEU A 60 3.91 -12.45 -8.74
C LEU A 60 4.80 -11.20 -8.56
N PRO A 61 5.21 -10.52 -9.65
CA PRO A 61 6.00 -9.30 -9.51
C PRO A 61 5.11 -8.16 -8.98
N LEU A 62 5.31 -7.80 -7.72
CA LEU A 62 4.68 -6.67 -7.07
C LEU A 62 5.70 -5.58 -6.77
N ARG A 63 5.25 -4.32 -6.81
CA ARG A 63 6.03 -3.14 -6.48
C ARG A 63 5.10 -2.12 -5.86
N GLY A 64 5.42 -1.64 -4.65
CA GLY A 64 4.83 -0.42 -4.10
C GLY A 64 5.53 0.81 -4.69
N ASP A 65 4.76 1.85 -4.96
CA ASP A 65 5.24 3.15 -5.44
C ASP A 65 4.33 4.23 -4.87
N GLY A 66 4.85 5.41 -4.58
CA GLY A 66 4.04 6.48 -4.01
C GLY A 66 4.82 7.77 -3.74
N PHE A 67 4.17 8.69 -3.04
CA PHE A 67 4.76 9.98 -2.68
C PHE A 67 4.19 10.51 -1.35
N GLU A 68 4.92 11.45 -0.75
CA GLU A 68 4.51 12.16 0.46
C GLU A 68 3.99 13.55 0.09
N THR A 69 2.86 13.95 0.67
CA THR A 69 2.22 15.25 0.41
C THR A 69 1.48 15.74 1.64
N ARG A 70 1.23 17.06 1.72
CA ARG A 70 0.46 17.68 2.82
C ARG A 70 -1.05 17.54 2.67
N TYR A 71 -1.52 17.17 1.48
CA TYR A 71 -2.93 16.98 1.19
C TYR A 71 -3.08 15.96 0.08
N TYR A 72 -4.18 15.19 0.12
CA TYR A 72 -4.49 14.24 -0.93
C TYR A 72 -4.63 14.94 -2.28
N MET A 73 -3.92 14.42 -3.27
CA MET A 73 -4.04 14.77 -4.66
C MET A 73 -3.84 13.51 -5.48
N LYS A 74 -4.55 13.39 -6.60
CA LYS A 74 -4.21 12.37 -7.58
C LYS A 74 -2.96 12.82 -8.31
N GLU A 75 -2.02 11.90 -8.50
CA GLU A 75 -0.96 12.11 -9.47
C GLU A 75 -1.61 12.22 -10.85
N ILE A 76 -1.36 13.34 -11.54
CA ILE A 76 -1.84 13.60 -12.88
C ILE A 76 -0.57 13.69 -13.73
N ASP A 77 -0.38 12.69 -14.60
CA ASP A 77 0.65 12.70 -15.64
C ASP A 77 0.51 13.90 -16.61
#